data_AF-A0A1B6J633-F1
#
_entry.id   AF-A0A1B6J633-F1
#
_cell.length_a   1.000
_cell.length_b   1.000
_cell.length_c   1.000
_cell.angle_alpha   90.00
_cell.angle_beta   90.00
_cell.angle_gamma   90.00
#
_symmetry.space_group_name_H-M   'P 1'
#
loop_
_entity.id
_entity.type
_entity.pdbx_description
1 polymer ?
#
loop_
_entity_poly.entity_id
_entity_poly.type
_entity_poly.pdbx_seq_one_letter_code
_entity_poly.pdbx_strand_id
1 'polypeptide(L)'
;EVLLPADLLPRAASDILQMAENEPCGLRGCTLYVNFESEQECRKIGTIKCDPNTVSTFELFLTLRRDARSTWTSLIPQFIKNFTKGGTIMISPGFQLEKKKLYRSFVPQE
;
A
#
# COMPACT_ATOMS: atom_id res chain seq x y z
N GLU A 1 -13.56 10.21 -7.45
CA GLU A 1 -13.43 9.97 -6.00
C GLU A 1 -12.92 8.55 -5.75
N VAL A 2 -12.28 8.30 -4.61
CA VAL A 2 -11.76 6.98 -4.22
C VAL A 2 -12.37 6.59 -2.88
N LEU A 3 -12.94 5.39 -2.79
CA LEU A 3 -13.47 4.83 -1.55
C LEU A 3 -12.54 3.72 -1.06
N LEU A 4 -12.17 3.80 0.21
CA LEU A 4 -11.31 2.84 0.89
C LEU A 4 -12.07 2.22 2.08
N PRO A 5 -11.86 0.94 2.37
CA PRO A 5 -12.26 0.34 3.64
C PRO A 5 -11.62 1.09 4.81
N ALA A 6 -12.40 1.37 5.86
CA ALA A 6 -11.97 2.23 6.97
C ALA A 6 -10.74 1.70 7.72
N ASP A 7 -10.56 0.38 7.74
CA ASP A 7 -9.46 -0.32 8.41
C ASP A 7 -8.24 -0.56 7.50
N LEU A 8 -8.34 -0.28 6.20
CA LEU A 8 -7.28 -0.58 5.23
C LEU A 8 -5.99 0.18 5.55
N LEU A 9 -6.08 1.51 5.72
CA LEU A 9 -4.90 2.33 5.99
C LEU A 9 -4.29 2.04 7.37
N PRO A 10 -5.07 1.88 8.46
CA PRO A 10 -4.54 1.41 9.74
C PRO A 10 -3.78 0.09 9.64
N ARG A 11 -4.32 -0.92 8.94
CA ARG A 11 -3.64 -2.21 8.73
C ARG A 11 -2.36 -2.04 7.92
N ALA A 12 -2.41 -1.31 6.80
CA ALA A 12 -1.24 -1.05 5.99
C ALA A 12 -0.14 -0.32 6.78
N ALA A 13 -0.50 0.66 7.61
CA ALA A 13 0.45 1.37 8.47
C ALA A 13 1.11 0.44 9.49
N SER A 14 0.34 -0.46 10.12
CA SER A 14 0.86 -1.47 11.04
C SER A 14 1.89 -2.38 10.34
N ASP A 15 1.55 -2.91 9.16
CA ASP A 15 2.44 -3.81 8.41
C ASP A 15 3.71 -3.08 7.92
N ILE A 16 3.58 -1.81 7.51
CA ILE A 16 4.72 -0.95 7.14
C ILE A 16 5.67 -0.77 8.33
N LEU A 17 5.15 -0.49 9.52
CA LEU A 17 5.95 -0.33 10.73
C LEU A 17 6.68 -1.64 11.10
N GLN A 18 5.98 -2.77 11.05
CA GLN A 18 6.56 -4.08 11.30
C GLN A 18 7.67 -4.43 10.29
N MET A 19 7.46 -4.18 9.00
CA MET A 19 8.49 -4.45 7.98
C MET A 19 9.73 -3.55 8.13
N ALA A 20 9.54 -2.36 8.69
CA ALA A 20 10.60 -1.38 8.90
C ALA A 20 11.41 -1.61 10.18
N GLU A 21 10.86 -2.27 11.20
CA GLU A 21 11.48 -2.35 12.54
C GLU A 21 12.90 -2.96 12.53
N ASN A 22 13.14 -3.92 11.62
CA ASN A 22 14.39 -4.66 11.48
C ASN A 22 15.33 -4.07 10.42
N GLU A 23 15.00 -2.88 9.89
CA GLU A 23 15.80 -2.20 8.87
C GLU A 23 16.62 -1.06 9.48
N PRO A 24 17.79 -0.73 8.92
CA PRO A 24 18.57 0.42 9.37
C PRO A 24 17.74 1.71 9.30
N CYS A 25 17.76 2.48 10.39
CA CYS A 25 16.98 3.71 10.59
C CYS A 25 15.45 3.49 10.70
N GLY A 26 14.96 2.25 10.79
CA GLY A 26 13.54 1.95 10.94
C GLY A 26 12.70 2.59 9.83
N LEU A 27 11.51 3.08 10.16
CA LEU A 27 10.63 3.78 9.20
C LEU A 27 11.31 4.98 8.53
N ARG A 28 12.25 5.66 9.20
CA ARG A 28 12.94 6.84 8.64
C ARG A 28 13.83 6.48 7.44
N GLY A 29 14.30 5.23 7.37
CA GLY A 29 15.04 4.68 6.23
C GLY A 29 14.16 4.23 5.05
N CYS A 30 12.84 4.42 5.13
CA CYS A 30 11.90 3.94 4.12
C CYS A 30 11.57 5.00 3.06
N THR A 31 11.61 4.60 1.79
CA THR A 31 10.77 5.22 0.75
C THR A 31 9.57 4.31 0.49
N LEU A 32 8.36 4.82 0.69
CA LEU A 32 7.11 4.11 0.39
C LEU A 32 6.61 4.52 -1.00
N TYR A 33 6.48 3.55 -1.89
CA TYR A 33 5.79 3.70 -3.17
C TYR A 33 4.37 3.17 -3.04
N VAL A 34 3.40 3.96 -3.50
CA VAL A 34 2.00 3.55 -3.53
C VAL A 34 1.62 3.24 -4.96
N ASN A 35 1.24 1.99 -5.22
CA ASN A 35 0.77 1.52 -6.51
C ASN A 35 -0.73 1.30 -6.45
N PHE A 36 -1.38 1.54 -7.59
CA PHE A 36 -2.77 1.18 -7.81
C PHE A 36 -2.84 0.18 -8.96
N GLU A 37 -3.43 -0.97 -8.67
CA GLU A 37 -3.64 -2.07 -9.60
C GLU A 37 -5.12 -2.16 -9.97
N SER A 38 -5.38 -2.16 -11.27
CA SER A 38 -6.68 -2.38 -11.90
C SER A 38 -6.59 -3.58 -12.85
N GLU A 39 -7.69 -3.95 -13.49
CA GLU A 39 -7.69 -5.08 -14.46
C GLU A 39 -6.75 -4.86 -15.66
N GLN A 40 -6.46 -3.60 -16.00
CA GLN A 40 -5.74 -3.24 -17.21
C GLN A 40 -4.30 -2.79 -16.93
N GLU A 41 -4.04 -2.21 -15.76
CA GLU A 41 -2.74 -1.64 -15.43
C GLU A 41 -2.44 -1.68 -13.93
N CYS A 42 -1.16 -1.82 -13.61
CA CYS A 42 -0.59 -1.49 -12.31
C CYS A 42 0.32 -0.28 -12.46
N ARG A 43 -0.02 0.81 -11.78
CA ARG A 43 0.72 2.07 -11.88
C ARG A 43 1.06 2.65 -10.52
N LYS A 44 2.20 3.33 -10.45
CA LYS A 44 2.57 4.11 -9.26
C LYS A 44 1.73 5.39 -9.20
N ILE A 45 1.03 5.57 -8.09
CA ILE A 45 0.18 6.75 -7.83
C ILE A 45 0.77 7.71 -6.80
N GLY A 46 1.79 7.28 -6.06
CA GLY A 46 2.40 8.10 -5.04
C GLY A 46 3.80 7.64 -4.65
N THR A 47 4.56 8.55 -4.06
CA THR A 47 5.85 8.27 -3.44
C THR A 47 5.94 9.11 -2.17
N ILE A 48 6.27 8.47 -1.06
CA ILE A 48 6.42 9.09 0.24
C ILE A 48 7.81 8.77 0.74
N LYS A 49 8.66 9.79 0.88
CA LYS A 49 9.92 9.67 1.62
C LYS A 49 9.59 9.85 3.11
N CYS A 50 9.70 8.79 3.89
CA CYS A 50 9.20 8.78 5.27
C CYS A 50 9.97 9.74 6.19
N ASP A 51 11.25 10.00 5.90
CA ASP A 51 12.01 11.10 6.49
C ASP A 51 12.85 11.79 5.41
N PRO A 52 12.62 13.09 5.11
CA PRO A 52 13.37 13.79 4.07
C PRO A 52 14.87 13.89 4.38
N ASN A 53 15.26 13.88 5.66
CA ASN A 53 16.63 14.08 6.12
C ASN A 53 17.42 12.77 6.26
N THR A 54 16.75 11.62 6.11
CA THR A 54 17.40 10.31 6.16
C THR A 54 17.53 9.74 4.75
N VAL A 55 18.65 9.10 4.45
CA VAL A 55 18.84 8.37 3.18
C VAL A 55 18.09 7.05 3.28
N SER A 56 17.33 6.72 2.23
CA SER A 56 16.57 5.47 2.22
C SER A 56 17.49 4.27 2.15
N THR A 57 17.28 3.31 3.04
CA THR A 57 18.02 2.05 3.15
C THR A 57 17.20 0.88 2.59
N PHE A 58 15.88 1.05 2.50
CA PHE A 58 14.97 0.12 1.85
C PHE A 58 13.77 0.87 1.24
N GLU A 59 13.08 0.17 0.36
CA GLU A 59 11.88 0.61 -0.31
C GLU A 59 10.72 -0.33 0.08
N LEU A 60 9.54 0.24 0.32
CA LEU A 60 8.29 -0.51 0.46
C LEU A 60 7.37 -0.18 -0.71
N PHE A 61 6.70 -1.18 -1.25
CA PHE A 61 5.72 -1.04 -2.33
C PHE A 61 4.35 -1.48 -1.83
N LEU A 62 3.49 -0.50 -1.53
CA LEU A 62 2.10 -0.73 -1.15
C LEU A 62 1.24 -0.74 -2.41
N THR A 63 0.72 -1.90 -2.80
CA THR A 63 -0.16 -2.06 -3.96
C THR A 63 -1.61 -2.17 -3.50
N LEU A 64 -2.40 -1.15 -3.83
CA LEU A 64 -3.85 -1.09 -3.63
C LEU A 64 -4.56 -1.63 -4.87
N ARG A 65 -5.52 -2.53 -4.69
CA ARG A 65 -6.25 -3.15 -5.81
C ARG A 65 -7.62 -2.51 -5.97
N ARG A 66 -8.06 -2.31 -7.20
CA ARG A 66 -9.46 -2.01 -7.50
C ARG A 66 -10.32 -3.22 -7.13
N ASP A 67 -11.45 -2.99 -6.48
CA ASP A 67 -12.44 -4.02 -6.29
C ASP A 67 -13.19 -4.26 -7.61
N ALA A 68 -12.75 -5.28 -8.36
CA ALA A 68 -13.33 -5.67 -9.64
C ALA A 68 -14.45 -6.71 -9.49
N ARG A 69 -14.46 -7.45 -8.38
CA ARG A 69 -15.49 -8.44 -8.08
C ARG A 69 -16.52 -7.82 -7.16
N SER A 70 -17.80 -8.15 -7.36
CA SER A 70 -18.94 -7.68 -6.56
C SER A 70 -18.93 -8.12 -5.08
N THR A 71 -17.76 -8.43 -4.52
CA THR A 71 -17.57 -8.99 -3.19
C THR A 71 -17.78 -7.93 -2.11
N TRP A 72 -17.29 -6.70 -2.29
CA TRP A 72 -17.62 -5.61 -1.37
C TRP A 72 -18.95 -4.93 -1.74
N THR A 73 -19.29 -4.78 -3.03
CA THR A 73 -20.53 -4.10 -3.48
C THR A 73 -21.82 -4.74 -2.97
N SER A 74 -21.79 -6.04 -2.65
CA SER A 74 -22.89 -6.77 -2.01
C SER A 74 -23.01 -6.53 -0.50
N LEU A 75 -21.91 -6.12 0.15
CA LEU A 75 -21.83 -5.83 1.59
C LEU A 75 -22.06 -4.35 1.92
N ILE A 76 -22.11 -3.47 0.92
CA ILE A 76 -22.28 -2.04 1.16
C ILE A 76 -23.74 -1.68 1.38
N PRO A 77 -24.05 -0.89 2.42
CA PRO A 77 -25.38 -0.33 2.62
C PRO A 77 -25.92 0.41 1.38
N GLN A 78 -27.24 0.34 1.17
CA GLN A 78 -27.92 0.93 0.02
C GLN A 78 -27.67 2.44 -0.13
N PHE A 79 -27.43 3.16 0.97
CA PHE A 79 -27.11 4.59 0.92
C PHE A 79 -25.76 4.90 0.25
N ILE A 80 -24.82 3.96 0.25
CA ILE A 80 -23.49 4.16 -0.36
C ILE A 80 -23.53 3.82 -1.87
N LYS A 81 -24.49 3.01 -2.33
CA LYS A 81 -24.65 2.67 -3.75
C LYS A 81 -24.89 3.89 -4.64
N ASN A 82 -25.39 5.00 -4.09
CA ASN A 82 -25.52 6.23 -4.87
C ASN A 82 -24.16 6.88 -5.18
N PHE A 83 -23.13 6.65 -4.34
CA PHE A 83 -21.77 7.13 -4.58
C PHE A 83 -21.02 6.29 -5.63
N THR A 84 -21.45 5.05 -5.90
CA THR A 84 -20.82 4.19 -6.92
C THR A 84 -21.32 4.50 -8.35
N LYS A 85 -22.41 5.26 -8.50
CA LYS A 85 -22.99 5.61 -9.81
C LYS A 85 -22.19 6.67 -10.59
N GLY A 86 -21.23 7.37 -9.95
CA GLY A 86 -20.51 8.52 -10.52
C GLY A 86 -19.05 8.28 -10.92
N GLY A 87 -18.61 7.05 -11.17
CA GLY A 87 -17.20 6.77 -11.53
C GLY A 87 -16.25 6.70 -10.34
N THR A 88 -16.78 6.53 -9.13
CA THR A 88 -16.00 6.33 -7.90
C THR A 88 -15.23 5.01 -7.94
N ILE A 89 -13.94 5.07 -7.65
CA ILE A 89 -13.06 3.90 -7.62
C ILE A 89 -13.12 3.29 -6.23
N MET A 90 -13.55 2.04 -6.13
CA MET A 90 -13.55 1.30 -4.87
C MET A 90 -12.27 0.48 -4.74
N ILE A 91 -11.58 0.64 -3.62
CA ILE A 91 -10.38 -0.12 -3.29
C ILE A 91 -10.79 -1.39 -2.53
N SER A 92 -10.20 -2.52 -2.93
CA SER A 92 -10.38 -3.81 -2.26
C SER A 92 -9.82 -3.76 -0.84
N PRO A 93 -10.39 -4.49 0.14
CA PRO A 93 -9.82 -4.61 1.49
C PRO A 93 -8.43 -5.24 1.51
N GLY A 94 -8.11 -6.06 0.51
CA GLY A 94 -6.81 -6.67 0.33
C GLY A 94 -5.83 -5.69 -0.31
N PHE A 95 -4.64 -5.62 0.26
CA PHE A 95 -3.48 -4.94 -0.32
C PHE A 95 -2.27 -5.87 -0.30
N GLN A 96 -1.25 -5.52 -1.07
CA GLN A 96 0.04 -6.20 -1.06
C GLN A 96 1.13 -5.23 -0.63
N LEU A 97 2.06 -5.71 0.18
CA LEU A 97 3.20 -4.94 0.65
C LEU A 97 4.48 -5.73 0.38
N GLU A 98 5.40 -5.14 -0.38
CA GLU A 98 6.68 -5.75 -0.74
C GLU A 98 7.84 -4.89 -0.26
N LYS A 99 8.90 -5.52 0.26
CA LYS A 99 10.11 -4.85 0.71
C LYS A 99 11.30 -5.14 -0.21
N LYS A 100 12.03 -4.09 -0.58
CA LYS A 100 13.29 -4.18 -1.32
C LYS A 100 14.40 -3.46 -0.57
N LYS A 101 15.45 -4.20 -0.21
CA LYS A 101 16.63 -3.62 0.44
C LYS A 101 17.50 -2.91 -0.59
N LEU A 102 18.02 -1.75 -0.23
CA LEU A 102 18.96 -0.98 -1.07
C LEU A 102 20.43 -1.24 -0.69
N TYR A 103 20.65 -2.05 0.33
CA TYR A 103 21.96 -2.47 0.78
C TYR A 103 22.16 -3.98 0.56
N ARG A 104 23.43 -4.39 0.51
CA ARG A 104 23.78 -5.81 0.43
C ARG A 104 23.67 -6.44 1.82
N SER A 105 22.94 -7.53 1.93
CA SER A 105 22.99 -8.36 3.13
C SER A 105 24.32 -9.12 3.11
N PHE A 106 25.07 -9.10 4.20
CA PHE A 106 26.19 -10.03 4.35
C PHE A 106 25.60 -11.44 4.46
N VAL A 107 25.85 -12.30 3.47
CA VAL A 107 25.59 -13.74 3.59
C VAL A 107 26.94 -14.35 3.97
N PRO A 108 27.12 -14.88 5.19
CA PRO A 108 28.33 -15.63 5.51
C PRO A 108 28.46 -16.77 4.50
N GLN A 109 29.58 -16.83 3.79
CA GLN A 109 29.95 -18.05 3.08
C GLN A 109 30.37 -19.07 4.14
N GLU A 110 29.64 -20.18 4.20
CA GLU A 110 30.10 -21.40 4.90
C GLU A 110 31.26 -22.06 4.13
#